data_AF-A0A5M9JD81-F1
#
_entry.id   AF-A0A5M9JD81-F1
#
_cell.length_a   1.000
_cell.length_b   1.000
_cell.length_c   1.000
_cell.angle_alpha   90.00
_cell.angle_beta   90.00
_cell.angle_gamma   90.00
#
_symmetry.space_group_name_H-M   'P 1'
#
loop_
_entity.id
_entity.type
_entity.pdbx_description
1 polymer ?
#
loop_
_entity_poly.entity_id
_entity_poly.type
_entity_poly.pdbx_seq_one_letter_code
_entity_poly.pdbx_strand_id
1 'polypeptide(L)'
;MVAARMTALARSACKAVKDQSLGLDPRSLFAASTNDYNFVIHLNPKATGISQGKASHRFKNLEVQSELSFEKVDYRPIQMFNEELESLYNGSIVFFRSATDISRVGGLWNPQTAISRTFKVNLAYAAKPVKEKDENVEDAKNVEIDKSAILAEIARLGGNMVSRIEIH
;
A
#
# COMPACT_ATOMS: atom_id res chain seq x y z
N MET A 1 9.52 4.08 12.44
CA MET A 1 8.24 3.35 12.35
C MET A 1 8.43 1.87 12.00
N VAL A 2 9.19 1.56 10.94
CA VAL A 2 9.45 0.17 10.50
C VAL A 2 10.16 -0.68 11.56
N ALA A 3 11.24 -0.19 12.17
CA ALA A 3 12.02 -0.95 13.17
C ALA A 3 11.21 -1.33 14.42
N ALA A 4 10.37 -0.40 14.91
CA ALA A 4 9.48 -0.68 16.05
C ALA A 4 8.48 -1.79 15.70
N ARG A 5 7.94 -1.78 14.47
CA ARG A 5 7.02 -2.81 13.99
C ARG A 5 7.70 -4.16 13.79
N MET A 6 8.91 -4.20 13.22
CA MET A 6 9.71 -5.42 13.14
C MET A 6 9.91 -6.03 14.53
N THR A 7 10.20 -5.21 15.54
CA THR A 7 10.37 -5.66 16.92
C THR A 7 9.06 -6.17 17.51
N ALA A 8 7.93 -5.50 17.27
CA ALA A 8 6.61 -5.92 17.74
C ALA A 8 6.18 -7.25 17.12
N LEU A 9 6.37 -7.41 15.81
CA LEU A 9 6.09 -8.65 15.08
C LEU A 9 6.96 -9.79 15.61
N ALA A 10 8.26 -9.56 15.80
CA ALA A 10 9.17 -10.57 16.36
C ALA A 10 8.74 -11.00 17.78
N ARG A 11 8.36 -10.04 18.64
CA ARG A 11 7.83 -10.34 19.98
C ARG A 11 6.54 -11.15 19.92
N SER A 12 5.62 -10.81 19.03
CA SER A 12 4.35 -11.53 18.83
C SER A 12 4.59 -12.96 18.34
N ALA A 13 5.48 -13.15 17.37
CA ALA A 13 5.89 -14.46 16.88
C ALA A 13 6.51 -15.32 18.00
N CYS A 14 7.47 -14.75 18.76
CA CYS A 14 8.06 -15.44 19.91
C CYS A 14 7.02 -15.82 20.97
N LYS A 15 6.01 -14.99 21.19
CA LYS A 15 4.90 -15.29 22.11
C LYS A 15 4.03 -16.43 21.58
N ALA A 16 3.63 -16.38 20.31
CA ALA A 16 2.82 -17.43 19.68
C ALA A 16 3.52 -18.81 19.73
N VAL A 17 4.84 -18.85 19.49
CA VAL A 17 5.65 -20.08 19.61
C VAL A 17 5.68 -20.61 21.04
N LYS A 18 5.80 -19.73 22.05
CA LYS A 18 5.80 -20.13 23.45
C LYS A 18 4.45 -20.67 23.91
N ASP A 19 3.36 -20.02 23.51
CA ASP A 19 2.02 -20.33 23.98
C ASP A 19 1.43 -21.58 23.29
N GLN A 20 1.69 -21.77 21.98
CA GLN A 20 1.07 -22.84 21.18
C GLN A 20 1.99 -24.01 20.86
N SER A 21 3.30 -23.93 21.17
CA SER A 21 4.35 -24.96 21.04
C SER A 21 4.14 -26.05 19.97
N LEU A 22 3.36 -27.09 20.26
CA LEU A 22 3.11 -28.26 19.38
C LEU A 22 1.89 -28.12 18.44
N GLY A 23 0.96 -27.20 18.69
CA GLY A 23 -0.25 -26.97 17.90
C GLY A 23 -0.19 -25.74 16.98
N LEU A 24 0.97 -25.08 16.90
CA LEU A 24 1.15 -23.89 16.09
C LEU A 24 1.18 -24.25 14.60
N ASP A 25 0.28 -23.65 13.80
CA ASP A 25 0.41 -23.67 12.34
C ASP A 25 1.55 -22.73 11.91
N PRO A 26 2.66 -23.25 11.35
CA PRO A 26 3.80 -22.41 10.95
C PRO A 26 3.42 -21.37 9.89
N ARG A 27 2.36 -21.60 9.10
CA ARG A 27 1.90 -20.66 8.07
C ARG A 27 1.39 -19.36 8.67
N SER A 28 0.82 -19.41 9.88
CA SER A 28 0.32 -18.23 10.59
C SER A 28 1.41 -17.20 10.89
N LEU A 29 2.66 -17.64 11.09
CA LEU A 29 3.81 -16.76 11.31
C LEU A 29 4.23 -15.99 10.05
N PHE A 30 3.91 -16.52 8.87
CA PHE A 30 4.24 -15.91 7.57
C PHE A 30 3.04 -15.21 6.92
N ALA A 31 1.87 -15.29 7.55
CA ALA A 31 0.69 -14.55 7.12
C ALA A 31 0.83 -13.08 7.57
N ALA A 32 0.84 -12.16 6.60
CA ALA A 32 0.89 -10.73 6.91
C ALA A 32 -0.44 -10.29 7.56
N SER A 33 -0.39 -9.81 8.80
CA SER A 33 -1.53 -9.19 9.47
C SER A 33 -1.88 -7.86 8.79
N THR A 34 -3.14 -7.70 8.35
CA THR A 34 -3.65 -6.47 7.72
C THR A 34 -4.17 -5.44 8.73
N ASN A 35 -4.34 -5.82 9.99
CA ASN A 35 -5.07 -5.02 10.99
C ASN A 35 -4.26 -3.82 11.52
N ASP A 36 -2.93 -3.88 11.45
CA ASP A 36 -2.05 -2.83 11.99
C ASP A 36 -1.73 -1.71 10.96
N TYR A 37 -2.43 -1.69 9.82
CA TYR A 37 -2.30 -0.65 8.81
C TYR A 37 -3.46 0.34 8.90
N ASN A 38 -3.20 1.63 8.66
CA ASN A 38 -4.29 2.60 8.62
C ASN A 38 -5.22 2.36 7.42
N PHE A 39 -4.67 1.84 6.32
CA PHE A 39 -5.45 1.41 5.17
C PHE A 39 -4.73 0.31 4.39
N VAL A 40 -5.48 -0.46 3.61
CA VAL A 40 -4.98 -1.51 2.74
C VAL A 40 -5.58 -1.35 1.35
N ILE A 41 -4.73 -1.25 0.35
CA ILE A 41 -5.10 -1.21 -1.06
C ILE A 41 -5.11 -2.65 -1.58
N HIS A 42 -6.26 -3.09 -2.09
CA HIS A 42 -6.41 -4.37 -2.77
C HIS A 42 -6.32 -4.17 -4.26
N LEU A 43 -5.31 -4.79 -4.86
CA LEU A 43 -5.05 -4.77 -6.29
C LEU A 43 -5.72 -5.95 -6.99
N ASN A 44 -6.21 -5.72 -8.21
CA ASN A 44 -6.80 -6.76 -9.02
C ASN A 44 -5.71 -7.71 -9.54
N PRO A 45 -5.82 -9.04 -9.31
CA PRO A 45 -4.87 -10.00 -9.84
C PRO A 45 -4.74 -9.98 -11.37
N LYS A 46 -5.77 -9.50 -12.09
CA LYS A 46 -5.71 -9.32 -13.55
C LYS A 46 -4.70 -8.25 -13.98
N ALA A 47 -4.39 -7.32 -13.08
CA ALA A 47 -3.43 -6.25 -13.33
C ALA A 47 -1.99 -6.70 -13.13
N THR A 48 -1.69 -7.92 -12.64
CA THR A 48 -0.30 -8.32 -12.34
C THR A 48 0.61 -8.41 -13.56
N GLY A 49 0.07 -8.33 -14.80
CA GLY A 49 0.83 -8.43 -16.05
C GLY A 49 1.43 -9.81 -16.31
N ILE A 50 1.66 -10.57 -15.24
CA ILE A 50 1.94 -11.99 -15.22
C ILE A 50 0.67 -12.69 -15.71
N SER A 51 0.57 -12.90 -17.03
CA SER A 51 -0.09 -14.11 -17.49
C SER A 51 0.62 -15.20 -16.69
N GLN A 52 -0.09 -15.85 -15.77
CA GLN A 52 0.34 -17.14 -15.27
C GLN A 52 0.41 -18.00 -16.52
N GLY A 53 1.57 -17.99 -17.16
CA GLY A 53 1.97 -19.00 -18.09
C GLY A 53 2.00 -20.24 -17.24
N LYS A 54 0.83 -20.86 -17.06
CA LYS A 54 0.77 -22.30 -16.84
C LYS A 54 1.77 -22.80 -17.86
N ALA A 55 2.81 -23.48 -17.39
CA ALA A 55 3.65 -24.33 -18.20
C ALA A 55 2.76 -25.46 -18.74
N SER A 56 1.79 -25.06 -19.56
CA SER A 56 1.03 -25.88 -20.45
C SER A 56 2.03 -26.16 -21.54
N HIS A 57 2.45 -27.42 -21.65
CA HIS A 57 3.13 -27.96 -22.81
C HIS A 57 2.33 -27.57 -24.06
N ARG A 58 2.62 -26.40 -24.62
CA ARG A 58 2.01 -25.93 -25.86
C ARG A 58 2.96 -26.27 -26.99
N PHE A 59 2.43 -26.98 -27.97
CA PHE A 59 3.15 -27.42 -29.15
C PHE A 59 3.68 -26.20 -29.93
N LYS A 60 4.91 -26.32 -30.46
CA LYS A 60 5.63 -25.29 -31.24
C LYS A 60 4.82 -24.67 -32.39
N ASN A 61 3.77 -25.34 -32.84
CA ASN A 61 2.93 -24.88 -33.94
C ASN A 61 2.00 -23.72 -33.55
N LEU A 62 1.80 -23.47 -32.24
CA LEU A 62 0.94 -22.40 -31.75
C LEU A 62 1.70 -21.08 -31.49
N GLU A 63 3.03 -21.13 -31.36
CA GLU A 63 3.90 -19.95 -31.15
C GLU A 63 3.95 -19.04 -32.39
N VAL A 64 3.71 -19.58 -33.58
CA VAL A 64 3.83 -18.83 -34.85
C VAL A 64 2.58 -17.97 -35.12
N GLN A 65 1.44 -18.26 -34.49
CA GLN A 65 0.19 -17.50 -34.68
C GLN A 65 -0.11 -16.48 -33.58
N SER A 66 0.54 -16.58 -32.42
CA SER A 66 0.53 -15.48 -31.46
C SER A 66 1.54 -14.46 -31.94
N GLU A 67 1.09 -13.43 -32.66
CA GLU A 67 1.82 -12.18 -32.79
C GLU A 67 2.39 -11.84 -31.42
N LEU A 68 3.71 -11.95 -31.29
CA LEU A 68 4.43 -11.61 -30.09
C LEU A 68 4.12 -10.14 -29.86
N SER A 69 3.20 -9.85 -28.93
CA SER A 69 2.99 -8.51 -28.43
C SER A 69 4.24 -8.13 -27.63
N PHE A 70 5.30 -7.75 -28.34
CA PHE A 70 6.58 -7.31 -27.79
C PHE A 70 6.40 -6.14 -26.81
N GLU A 71 5.29 -5.39 -26.93
CA GLU A 71 4.87 -4.33 -26.02
C GLU A 71 4.68 -4.76 -24.55
N LYS A 72 4.57 -6.07 -24.26
CA LYS A 72 4.38 -6.58 -22.88
C LYS A 72 5.60 -7.26 -22.29
N VAL A 73 6.73 -7.28 -22.99
CA VAL A 73 7.98 -7.82 -22.46
C VAL A 73 8.44 -6.91 -21.31
N ASP A 74 8.48 -7.47 -20.10
CA ASP A 74 8.83 -6.79 -18.83
C ASP A 74 7.84 -5.70 -18.34
N TYR A 75 6.60 -5.70 -18.83
CA TYR A 75 5.56 -4.82 -18.30
C TYR A 75 5.10 -5.27 -16.89
N ARG A 76 5.57 -4.57 -15.86
CA ARG A 76 5.24 -4.82 -14.43
C ARG A 76 4.42 -3.66 -13.86
N PRO A 77 3.15 -3.50 -14.24
CA PRO A 77 2.33 -2.34 -13.88
C PRO A 77 2.17 -2.14 -12.37
N ILE A 78 2.08 -3.23 -11.60
CA ILE A 78 1.99 -3.14 -10.13
C ILE A 78 3.29 -2.60 -9.53
N GLN A 79 4.44 -2.99 -10.07
CA GLN A 79 5.72 -2.48 -9.58
C GLN A 79 5.86 -0.99 -9.89
N MET A 80 5.56 -0.59 -11.13
CA MET A 80 5.59 0.81 -11.55
C MET A 80 4.63 1.67 -10.72
N PHE A 81 3.40 1.19 -10.50
CA PHE A 81 2.42 1.86 -9.65
C PHE A 81 2.94 2.06 -8.22
N ASN A 82 3.58 1.05 -7.65
CA ASN A 82 4.15 1.16 -6.31
C ASN A 82 5.32 2.15 -6.24
N GLU A 83 6.22 2.14 -7.24
CA GLU A 83 7.33 3.09 -7.32
C GLU A 83 6.83 4.53 -7.45
N GLU A 84 5.74 4.74 -8.20
CA GLU A 84 5.08 6.04 -8.32
C GLU A 84 4.44 6.48 -6.99
N LEU A 85 3.74 5.58 -6.29
CA LEU A 85 3.17 5.86 -4.97
C LEU A 85 4.25 6.22 -3.95
N GLU A 86 5.35 5.46 -3.91
CA GLU A 86 6.49 5.75 -3.04
C GLU A 86 7.10 7.11 -3.37
N SER A 87 7.26 7.47 -4.64
CA SER A 87 7.79 8.77 -5.07
C SER A 87 6.88 9.94 -4.66
N LEU A 88 5.56 9.82 -4.89
CA LEU A 88 4.60 10.89 -4.62
C LEU A 88 4.36 11.13 -3.13
N TYR A 89 4.28 10.05 -2.33
CA TYR A 89 3.83 10.13 -0.95
C TYR A 89 4.93 9.78 0.08
N ASN A 90 6.21 9.68 -0.31
CA ASN A 90 7.35 9.34 0.56
C ASN A 90 7.35 10.08 1.93
N GLY A 91 6.97 11.37 1.92
CA GLY A 91 6.94 12.19 3.13
C GLY A 91 5.74 11.90 4.06
N SER A 92 4.63 11.44 3.49
CA SER A 92 3.33 11.39 4.16
C SER A 92 2.85 9.97 4.49
N ILE A 93 3.26 8.98 3.70
CA ILE A 93 2.80 7.59 3.80
C ILE A 93 3.99 6.66 3.69
N VAL A 94 4.03 5.66 4.57
CA VAL A 94 4.93 4.51 4.44
C VAL A 94 4.12 3.34 3.89
N PHE A 95 4.49 2.86 2.70
CA PHE A 95 3.89 1.69 2.07
C PHE A 95 4.62 0.40 2.46
N PHE A 96 3.87 -0.68 2.61
CA PHE A 96 4.37 -2.01 2.90
C PHE A 96 3.78 -2.99 1.89
N ARG A 97 4.64 -3.82 1.33
CA ARG A 97 4.26 -4.84 0.35
C ARG A 97 4.87 -6.19 0.73
N SER A 98 4.15 -7.25 0.40
CA SER A 98 4.69 -8.60 0.50
C SER A 98 5.45 -8.95 -0.78
N ALA A 99 6.58 -9.64 -0.65
CA ALA A 99 7.29 -10.20 -1.81
C ALA A 99 6.52 -11.36 -2.45
N THR A 100 5.70 -12.07 -1.67
CA THR A 100 4.92 -13.22 -2.09
C THR A 100 3.49 -12.87 -2.47
N ASP A 101 2.88 -11.88 -1.80
CA ASP A 101 1.53 -11.40 -2.11
C ASP A 101 1.57 -9.98 -2.67
N ILE A 102 1.64 -9.90 -4.00
CA ILE A 102 1.62 -8.63 -4.74
C ILE A 102 0.22 -8.04 -4.91
N SER A 103 -0.82 -8.72 -4.40
CA SER A 103 -2.21 -8.26 -4.54
C SER A 103 -2.61 -7.22 -3.49
N ARG A 104 -1.78 -6.98 -2.47
CA ARG A 104 -2.10 -6.09 -1.35
C ARG A 104 -0.96 -5.15 -1.05
N VAL A 105 -1.31 -3.89 -0.80
CA VAL A 105 -0.38 -2.85 -0.34
C VAL A 105 -0.92 -2.22 0.93
N GLY A 106 -0.20 -2.34 2.03
CA GLY A 106 -0.55 -1.71 3.30
C GLY A 106 0.03 -0.31 3.40
N GLY A 107 -0.75 0.65 3.89
CA GLY A 107 -0.32 2.03 4.07
C GLY A 107 -0.40 2.48 5.53
N LEU A 108 0.58 3.29 5.94
CA LEU A 108 0.66 3.85 7.28
C LEU A 108 0.98 5.35 7.19
N TRP A 109 0.17 6.17 7.87
CA TRP A 109 0.39 7.62 7.88
C TRP A 109 1.64 7.96 8.70
N ASN A 110 2.48 8.83 8.17
CA ASN A 110 3.60 9.36 8.93
C ASN A 110 3.03 10.25 10.07
N PRO A 111 3.29 9.94 11.35
CA PRO A 111 2.76 10.74 12.45
C PRO A 111 3.22 12.20 12.39
N GLN A 112 4.37 12.49 11.76
CA GLN A 112 4.86 13.87 11.61
C GLN A 112 4.02 14.70 10.64
N THR A 113 3.43 14.08 9.61
CA THR A 113 2.56 14.78 8.65
C THR A 113 1.09 14.72 9.04
N ALA A 114 0.72 13.81 9.95
CA ALA A 114 -0.64 13.67 10.47
C ALA A 114 -1.02 14.74 11.50
N ILE A 115 -0.06 15.51 12.03
CA ILE A 115 -0.30 16.58 13.00
C ILE A 115 -0.72 17.86 12.27
N SER A 116 -1.72 18.57 12.82
CA SER A 116 -2.16 19.88 12.35
C SER A 116 -1.01 20.90 12.37
N ARG A 117 -0.83 21.63 11.27
CA ARG A 117 0.31 22.54 11.10
C ARG A 117 -0.06 23.77 10.31
N THR A 118 0.65 24.87 10.54
CA THR A 118 0.46 26.12 9.81
C THR A 118 0.61 25.89 8.31
N PHE A 119 -0.31 26.44 7.52
CA PHE A 119 -0.26 26.38 6.05
C PHE A 119 1.07 26.94 5.51
N LYS A 120 1.68 26.19 4.59
CA LYS A 120 2.88 26.62 3.84
C LYS A 120 2.65 26.29 2.37
N VAL A 121 3.13 27.15 1.47
CA VAL A 121 2.99 26.93 0.01
C VAL A 121 3.72 25.66 -0.45
N ASN A 122 4.81 25.29 0.22
CA ASN A 122 5.59 24.08 -0.08
C ASN A 122 5.05 22.82 0.66
N LEU A 123 3.73 22.63 0.66
CA LEU A 123 3.10 21.41 1.17
C LEU A 123 3.00 20.40 0.02
N ALA A 124 3.72 19.27 0.14
CA ALA A 124 3.75 18.22 -0.87
C ALA A 124 2.57 17.22 -0.78
N TYR A 125 1.46 17.60 -0.15
CA TYR A 125 0.30 16.70 0.05
C TYR A 125 -1.01 17.47 0.11
N ALA A 126 -2.11 16.79 -0.21
CA ALA A 126 -3.46 17.35 -0.11
C ALA A 126 -3.79 17.68 1.36
N ALA A 127 -4.11 18.94 1.62
CA ALA A 127 -4.39 19.45 2.96
C ALA A 127 -5.77 20.11 3.02
N LYS A 128 -6.48 19.89 4.11
CA LYS A 128 -7.77 20.51 4.42
C LYS A 128 -7.59 21.52 5.56
N PRO A 129 -8.31 22.65 5.54
CA PRO A 129 -8.29 23.59 6.66
C PRO A 129 -8.93 22.96 7.89
N VAL A 130 -8.31 23.14 9.05
CA VAL A 130 -8.92 22.77 10.33
C VAL A 130 -9.90 23.89 10.71
N LYS A 131 -11.19 23.57 10.77
CA LYS A 131 -12.19 24.48 11.35
C LYS A 131 -12.12 24.33 12.86
N GLU A 132 -11.30 25.12 13.53
CA GLU A 132 -11.36 25.23 14.99
C GLU A 132 -12.73 25.82 15.37
N LYS A 133 -13.41 25.20 16.35
CA LYS A 133 -14.73 25.62 16.84
C LYS A 133 -14.65 26.75 17.89
N ASP A 134 -13.45 27.19 18.26
CA ASP A 134 -13.25 28.25 19.23
C ASP A 134 -12.88 29.57 18.54
N GLU A 135 -13.77 30.55 18.67
CA GLU A 135 -13.75 31.88 18.03
C GLU A 135 -12.66 32.84 18.55
N ASN A 136 -11.57 32.36 19.18
CA ASN A 136 -10.65 33.24 19.91
C ASN A 136 -9.15 33.03 19.64
N VAL A 137 -8.75 32.56 18.46
CA VAL A 137 -7.34 32.64 18.04
C VAL A 137 -7.26 33.17 16.61
N GLU A 138 -7.13 34.50 16.50
CA GLU A 138 -6.56 35.14 15.33
C GLU A 138 -5.14 34.56 15.08
N ASP A 139 -4.81 34.26 13.82
CA ASP A 139 -3.45 34.07 13.30
C ASP A 139 -2.83 32.67 13.11
N ALA A 140 -3.59 31.57 13.07
CA ALA A 140 -3.06 30.34 12.46
C ALA A 140 -4.11 29.59 11.62
N LYS A 141 -4.08 29.78 10.29
CA LYS A 141 -4.74 28.87 9.33
C LYS A 141 -4.02 27.52 9.35
N ASN A 142 -4.33 26.73 10.38
CA ASN A 142 -3.84 25.39 10.53
C ASN A 142 -4.49 24.48 9.49
N VAL A 143 -3.69 23.61 8.89
CA VAL A 143 -4.11 22.63 7.90
C VAL A 143 -3.72 21.24 8.36
N GLU A 144 -4.63 20.29 8.12
CA GLU A 144 -4.43 18.87 8.37
C GLU A 144 -4.33 18.14 7.03
N ILE A 145 -3.64 17.00 7.01
CA ILE A 145 -3.64 16.10 5.86
C ILE A 145 -5.07 15.60 5.55
N ASP A 146 -5.49 15.73 4.30
CA ASP A 146 -6.78 15.20 3.84
C ASP A 146 -6.63 13.74 3.42
N LYS A 147 -6.75 12.84 4.40
CA LYS A 147 -6.64 11.39 4.20
C LYS A 147 -7.62 10.88 3.15
N SER A 148 -8.85 11.41 3.13
CA SER A 148 -9.89 11.02 2.16
C SER A 148 -9.51 11.43 0.73
N ALA A 149 -9.03 12.66 0.54
CA ALA A 149 -8.60 13.13 -0.77
C ALA A 149 -7.43 12.31 -1.30
N ILE A 150 -6.43 12.03 -0.45
CA ILE A 150 -5.26 11.23 -0.85
C ILE A 150 -5.67 9.80 -1.22
N LEU A 151 -6.56 9.17 -0.46
CA LEU A 151 -7.05 7.83 -0.81
C LEU A 151 -7.84 7.83 -2.13
N ALA A 152 -8.60 8.88 -2.42
CA ALA A 152 -9.30 9.04 -3.69
C ALA A 152 -8.33 9.29 -4.86
N GLU A 153 -7.25 10.05 -4.65
CA GLU A 153 -6.17 10.24 -5.62
C GLU A 153 -5.48 8.91 -5.93
N ILE A 154 -5.15 8.12 -4.91
CA ILE A 154 -4.54 6.78 -5.07
C ILE A 154 -5.48 5.86 -5.86
N ALA A 155 -6.79 5.87 -5.55
CA ALA A 155 -7.77 5.10 -6.30
C ALA A 155 -7.85 5.54 -7.77
N ARG A 156 -7.80 6.85 -8.03
CA ARG A 156 -7.82 7.43 -9.37
C ARG A 156 -6.55 7.10 -10.17
N LEU A 157 -5.38 7.17 -9.54
CA LEU A 157 -4.08 6.83 -10.15
C LEU A 157 -4.02 5.36 -10.52
N GLY A 158 -4.49 4.48 -9.63
CA GLY A 158 -4.50 3.03 -9.87
C GLY A 158 -5.59 2.58 -10.85
N GLY A 159 -6.65 3.35 -11.02
CA GLY A 159 -7.75 3.07 -11.96
C GLY A 159 -8.28 1.64 -11.81
N ASN A 160 -8.33 0.89 -12.92
CA ASN A 160 -8.81 -0.49 -12.94
C ASN A 160 -7.91 -1.49 -12.19
N MET A 161 -6.69 -1.09 -11.79
CA MET A 161 -5.79 -1.94 -11.01
C MET A 161 -6.20 -2.01 -9.55
N VAL A 162 -6.80 -0.95 -9.01
CA VAL A 162 -7.26 -0.90 -7.62
C VAL A 162 -8.67 -1.46 -7.55
N SER A 163 -8.84 -2.59 -6.87
CA SER A 163 -10.15 -3.21 -6.66
C SER A 163 -10.93 -2.53 -5.54
N ARG A 164 -10.26 -2.25 -4.41
CA ARG A 164 -10.86 -1.58 -3.25
C ARG A 164 -9.77 -1.05 -2.31
N ILE A 165 -10.14 -0.09 -1.47
CA ILE A 165 -9.30 0.42 -0.39
C ILE A 165 -10.08 0.20 0.91
N GLU A 166 -9.50 -0.59 1.82
CA GLU A 166 -10.02 -0.83 3.16
C GLU A 166 -9.36 0.14 4.13
N ILE A 167 -10.14 0.78 5.00
CA ILE A 167 -9.67 1.72 6.01
C ILE A 167 -9.93 1.07 7.37
N HIS A 168 -8.95 1.12 8.28
CA HIS A 168 -9.05 0.60 9.65
C HIS A 168 -9.07 1.73 10.67
#